data_AF-A0A957N744-F1
#
_entry.id   AF-A0A957N744-F1
#
_cell.length_a   1.000
_cell.length_b   1.000
_cell.length_c   1.000
_cell.angle_alpha   90.00
_cell.angle_beta   90.00
_cell.angle_gamma   90.00
#
_symmetry.space_group_name_H-M   'P 1'
#
loop_
_entity.id
_entity.type
_entity.pdbx_description
1 polymer ?
#
loop_
_entity_poly.entity_id
_entity_poly.type
_entity_poly.pdbx_seq_one_letter_code
_entity_poly.pdbx_strand_id
1 'polypeptide(L)' 'MFEQVQFISEGGETKFAVIPFAEFQTLQEILSDESKLADYLDYLHMQNVKKSDHGRHTLAEVKETLSYE' A
#
# COMPACT_ATOMS: atom_id res chain seq x y z
N MET A 1 3.14 -0.08 6.77
CA MET A 1 4.49 -0.28 6.20
C MET A 1 5.17 1.08 6.23
N PHE A 2 6.34 1.18 6.86
CA PHE A 2 7.04 2.42 7.23
C PHE A 2 6.51 3.20 8.43
N GLU A 3 6.37 2.52 9.57
CA GLU A 3 6.06 3.23 10.82
C GLU A 3 7.30 3.88 11.46
N GLN A 4 8.51 3.47 11.05
CA GLN A 4 9.78 3.94 11.62
C GLN A 4 10.81 4.24 10.52
N VAL A 5 10.65 5.38 9.85
CA VAL A 5 11.66 5.89 8.91
C VAL A 5 12.36 7.08 9.55
N GLN A 6 13.68 7.02 9.65
CA GLN A 6 14.48 8.15 10.11
C GLN A 6 15.18 8.80 8.93
N PHE A 7 14.96 10.10 8.75
CA PHE A 7 15.63 10.87 7.72
C PHE A 7 16.90 11.51 8.29
N ILE A 8 18.03 11.32 7.63
CA ILE A 8 19.29 12.00 7.94
C ILE A 8 19.45 13.14 6.94
N SER A 9 19.49 14.36 7.47
CA SER A 9 19.67 15.57 6.69
C SER A 9 21.06 16.18 6.95
N GLU A 10 21.70 16.66 5.89
CA GLU A 10 22.99 17.35 5.96
C GLU A 10 22.86 18.68 5.21
N GLY A 11 23.18 19.80 5.87
CA GLY A 11 23.04 21.13 5.28
C GLY A 11 21.60 21.58 5.02
N GLY A 12 20.60 20.96 5.66
CA GLY A 12 19.18 21.26 5.45
C GLY A 12 18.50 20.43 4.35
N GLU A 13 19.26 19.60 3.64
CA GLU A 13 18.73 18.65 2.65
C GLU A 13 18.73 17.22 3.20
N THR A 14 17.61 16.52 3.01
CA THR A 14 17.50 15.10 3.36
C THR A 14 18.29 14.26 2.38
N LYS A 15 19.36 13.60 2.86
CA LYS A 15 20.24 12.79 2.02
C LYS A 15 19.99 11.29 2.14
N PHE A 16 19.59 10.83 3.31
CA PHE A 16 19.41 9.39 3.55
C PHE A 16 18.11 9.12 4.29
N ALA A 17 17.47 8.01 3.94
CA ALA A 17 16.38 7.41 4.69
C ALA A 17 16.91 6.12 5.32
N VAL A 18 16.85 6.05 6.65
CA VAL A 18 17.18 4.86 7.43
C VAL A 18 15.89 4.13 7.72
N ILE A 19 15.85 2.86 7.33
CA ILE A 19 14.74 1.95 7.56
C ILE A 19 15.27 0.67 8.21
N PRO A 20 14.44 -0.05 8.99
CA PRO A 20 14.79 -1.36 9.50
C PRO A 20 15.14 -2.31 8.35
N PHE A 21 16.16 -3.15 8.55
CA PHE A 21 16.62 -4.07 7.50
C PHE A 21 15.52 -5.04 7.03
N ALA A 22 14.65 -5.48 7.93
CA ALA A 22 13.52 -6.33 7.58
C ALA A 22 12.55 -5.62 6.61
N GLU A 23 12.27 -4.33 6.81
CA GLU A 23 11.45 -3.54 5.90
C GLU A 23 12.14 -3.35 4.53
N PHE A 24 13.46 -3.17 4.52
CA PHE A 24 14.25 -3.14 3.30
C PHE A 24 14.12 -4.45 2.49
N GLN A 25 14.22 -5.61 3.15
CA GLN A 25 14.09 -6.90 2.46
C GLN A 25 12.70 -7.08 1.85
N THR A 26 11.64 -6.69 2.57
CA THR A 26 10.27 -6.74 2.04
C THR A 26 10.10 -5.86 0.82
N LEU A 27 10.65 -4.64 0.83
CA LEU A 27 10.60 -3.76 -0.34
C LEU A 27 11.38 -4.32 -1.51
N GLN A 28 12.57 -4.85 -1.25
CA GLN A 28 13.38 -5.46 -2.29
C GLN A 28 12.63 -6.60 -2.96
N GLU A 29 11.91 -7.42 -2.19
CA GLU A 29 11.11 -8.51 -2.73
C GLU A 29 9.93 -8.01 -3.57
N ILE A 30 9.17 -7.02 -3.09
CA ILE A 30 8.04 -6.44 -3.83
C ILE A 30 8.51 -5.77 -5.12
N LEU A 31 9.63 -5.03 -5.07
CA LEU A 31 10.16 -4.29 -6.21
C LEU A 31 10.95 -5.18 -7.18
N SER A 32 11.34 -6.40 -6.77
CA SER A 32 12.07 -7.33 -7.63
C SER A 32 11.19 -8.03 -8.67
N ASP A 33 9.87 -7.98 -8.51
CA ASP A 33 8.91 -8.69 -9.34
C ASP A 33 7.72 -7.79 -9.68
N GLU A 34 7.50 -7.56 -10.97
CA GLU A 34 6.42 -6.72 -11.47
C GLU A 34 5.03 -7.23 -11.03
N SER A 35 4.85 -8.55 -10.91
CA SER A 35 3.59 -9.13 -10.45
C SER A 35 3.32 -8.83 -8.97
N LYS A 36 4.35 -8.96 -8.12
CA LYS A 36 4.25 -8.63 -6.69
C LYS A 36 4.02 -7.14 -6.47
N LEU A 37 4.61 -6.29 -7.31
CA LEU A 37 4.36 -4.86 -7.30
C LEU A 37 2.91 -4.54 -7.66
N ALA A 38 2.37 -5.16 -8.72
CA ALA A 38 0.98 -5.00 -9.11
C ALA A 38 0.02 -5.40 -7.99
N ASP A 39 0.23 -6.58 -7.38
CA ASP A 39 -0.57 -7.06 -6.25
C ASP A 39 -0.55 -6.07 -5.06
N TYR A 40 0.62 -5.49 -4.78
CA TYR A 40 0.77 -4.52 -3.71
C TYR A 40 0.04 -3.19 -4.03
N LEU A 41 0.09 -2.72 -5.27
CA LEU A 41 -0.64 -1.53 -5.71
C LEU A 41 -2.15 -1.74 -5.64
N ASP A 42 -2.65 -2.92 -6.03
CA ASP A 42 -4.06 -3.29 -5.91
C ASP A 42 -4.50 -3.33 -4.44
N TYR A 43 -3.67 -3.91 -3.56
CA TYR A 43 -3.92 -3.88 -2.13
C TYR A 43 -4.03 -2.46 -1.58
N LEU A 44 -3.11 -1.56 -1.94
CA LEU A 44 -3.16 -0.15 -1.54
C LEU A 44 -4.40 0.56 -2.07
N HIS A 45 -4.77 0.30 -3.33
CA HIS A 45 -5.98 0.84 -3.92
C HIS A 45 -7.22 0.43 -3.13
N MET A 46 -7.37 -0.87 -2.80
CA MET A 46 -8.48 -1.36 -1.99
C MET A 46 -8.53 -0.74 -0.59
N GLN A 47 -7.36 -0.53 0.05
CA GLN A 47 -7.30 0.14 1.35
C GLN A 47 -7.81 1.59 1.27
N ASN A 48 -7.50 2.30 0.19
CA ASN A 48 -8.00 3.65 -0.03
C ASN A 48 -9.51 3.65 -0.31
N VAL A 49 -10.00 2.76 -1.17
CA VAL A 49 -11.44 2.62 -1.43
C VAL A 49 -12.20 2.34 -0.14
N LYS A 50 -11.71 1.41 0.71
CA LYS A 50 -12.32 1.10 2.02
C LYS A 50 -12.31 2.25 3.01
N LYS A 51 -11.32 3.16 2.93
CA LYS A 51 -11.27 4.37 3.77
C LYS A 51 -12.22 5.45 3.26
N SER A 52 -12.38 5.55 1.94
CA SER A 52 -13.26 6.51 1.29
C SER A 52 -14.73 6.11 1.33
N ASP A 53 -15.02 4.81 1.30
CA ASP A 53 -16.37 4.27 1.39
C ASP A 53 -16.59 3.57 2.75
N HIS A 54 -17.32 4.24 3.64
CA HIS A 54 -17.79 3.68 4.91
C HIS A 54 -19.14 2.97 4.77
N GLY A 55 -19.63 2.76 3.54
CA GLY A 55 -20.84 2.01 3.26
C GLY A 55 -20.69 0.56 3.70
N ARG A 56 -21.44 0.16 4.74
CA ARG A 56 -21.71 -1.26 4.98
C ARG A 56 -22.70 -1.72 3.94
N HIS A 57 -22.19 -2.28 2.84
CA HIS A 57 -23.03 -2.87 1.82
C HIS A 57 -23.54 -4.23 2.30
N THR A 58 -24.85 -4.44 2.18
CA THR A 58 -25.47 -5.74 2.42
C THR A 58 -25.11 -6.72 1.31
N LEU A 59 -25.18 -8.02 1.62
CA LEU A 59 -24.87 -9.09 0.67
C LEU A 59 -25.79 -9.06 -0.56
N ALA A 60 -26.97 -8.46 -0.46
CA ALA A 60 -27.89 -8.25 -1.58
C ALA A 60 -27.42 -7.12 -2.51
N GLU A 61 -27.04 -5.97 -1.95
CA GLU A 61 -26.53 -4.81 -2.71
C GLU A 61 -25.23 -5.13 -3.46
N VAL A 62 -24.33 -5.88 -2.82
CA VAL A 62 -23.08 -6.34 -3.45
C VAL A 62 -23.37 -7.28 -4.62
N LYS A 63 -24.35 -8.19 -4.48
CA LYS A 63 -24.73 -9.10 -5.58
C LYS A 63 -25.37 -8.36 -6.75
N GLU A 64 -26.19 -7.36 -6.49
CA GLU A 64 -26.78 -6.52 -7.53
C GLU A 64 -25.70 -5.72 -8.28
N THR A 65 -24.73 -5.16 -7.56
CA THR A 65 -23.65 -4.36 -8.16
C THR A 65 -22.64 -5.20 -8.96
N LEU A 66 -22.29 -6.41 -8.49
CA LEU A 66 -21.40 -7.34 -9.20
C LEU A 66 -22.11 -8.13 -10.31
N SER A 67 -23.44 -8.17 -10.30
CA SER A 67 -24.23 -8.70 -11.42
C SER A 67 -24.49 -7.59 -12.43
N TYR A 68 -23.41 -7.02 -12.96
CA TYR A 68 -23.48 -6.23 -14.19
C TYR A 68 -23.64 -7.22 -15.36
N GLU A 69 -24.69 -7.01 -16.18
CA GLU A 69 -24.82 -7.58 -17.53
C GLU A 69 -23.65 -7.22 -18.43
#